data_AF-A5HHW5-F1
#
_entry.id   AF-A5HHW5-F1
#
_cell.length_a   1.000
_cell.length_b   1.000
_cell.length_c   1.000
_cell.angle_alpha   90.00
_cell.angle_beta   90.00
_cell.angle_gamma   90.00
#
_symmetry.space_group_name_H-M   'P 1'
#
loop_
_entity.id
_entity.type
_entity.pdbx_description
1 polymer ?
#
loop_
_entity_poly.entity_id
_entity_poly.type
_entity_poly.pdbx_seq_one_letter_code
_entity_poly.pdbx_strand_id
1 'polypeptide(L)' 'PVWVFDSLTELTILALDSNQLQALPVGVFDRLGNLQQINLSNNQLKSDPMGATD' A
#
# COMPACT_ATOMS: atom_id res chain seq x y z
N PRO A 1 -1.84 -1.74 -14.87
CA PRO A 1 -2.36 -2.93 -14.15
C PRO A 1 -3.71 -2.58 -13.49
N VAL A 2 -4.60 -3.55 -13.32
CA VAL A 2 -5.77 -3.39 -12.45
C VAL A 2 -5.42 -4.01 -11.11
N TRP A 3 -5.47 -3.22 -10.05
CA TRP A 3 -5.16 -3.66 -8.69
C TRP A 3 -6.42 -4.02 -7.89
N VAL A 4 -6.25 -4.83 -6.86
CA VAL A 4 -7.36 -5.33 -6.02
C VAL A 4 -8.16 -4.21 -5.34
N PHE A 5 -7.54 -3.05 -5.10
CA PHE A 5 -8.19 -1.91 -4.46
C PHE A 5 -8.74 -0.87 -5.45
N ASP A 6 -8.55 -1.06 -6.76
CA ASP A 6 -8.85 -0.03 -7.77
C ASP A 6 -10.30 0.44 -7.81
N SER A 7 -11.24 -0.40 -7.37
CA SER A 7 -12.66 -0.06 -7.33
C SER A 7 -13.11 0.59 -6.03
N LEU A 8 -12.26 0.65 -5.00
CA LEU A 8 -12.60 1.16 -3.68
C LEU A 8 -12.36 2.68 -3.60
N THR A 9 -12.85 3.44 -4.58
CA THR A 9 -12.55 4.88 -4.73
C THR A 9 -13.04 5.73 -3.56
N GLU A 10 -14.06 5.26 -2.83
CA GLU A 10 -14.62 5.91 -1.64
C GLU A 10 -13.97 5.47 -0.32
N LEU A 11 -12.95 4.60 -0.36
CA LEU A 11 -12.31 4.09 0.85
C LEU A 11 -11.50 5.20 1.53
N THR A 12 -11.82 5.47 2.80
CA THR A 12 -11.14 6.49 3.61
C THR A 12 -10.09 5.90 4.55
N ILE A 13 -10.26 4.64 4.97
CA ILE A 13 -9.34 3.95 5.88
C ILE A 13 -9.08 2.54 5.34
N LEU A 14 -7.80 2.17 5.23
CA LEU A 14 -7.35 0.83 4.88
C LEU A 14 -6.46 0.27 5.99
N ALA A 15 -6.95 -0.74 6.70
CA ALA A 15 -6.17 -1.46 7.71
C ALA A 15 -5.69 -2.80 7.17
N LEU A 16 -4.37 -2.96 7.06
CA LEU A 16 -3.68 -4.17 6.63
C LEU A 16 -2.63 -4.60 7.68
N ASP A 17 -2.75 -4.10 8.91
CA ASP A 17 -1.80 -4.39 9.97
C ASP A 17 -1.83 -5.86 10.40
N SER A 18 -0.74 -6.29 11.02
CA SER A 18 -0.59 -7.65 11.57
C SER A 18 -0.70 -8.75 10.50
N ASN A 19 -0.13 -8.47 9.32
CA ASN A 19 -0.05 -9.41 8.20
C ASN A 19 1.43 -9.78 7.90
N GLN A 20 1.65 -10.52 6.81
CA GLN A 20 2.97 -10.97 6.38
C GLN A 20 3.40 -10.31 5.06
N LEU A 21 2.93 -9.09 4.81
CA LEU A 21 3.27 -8.37 3.58
C LEU A 21 4.77 -8.05 3.57
N GLN A 22 5.47 -8.48 2.52
CA GLN A 22 6.92 -8.23 2.35
C GLN A 22 7.23 -7.06 1.43
N ALA A 23 6.32 -6.78 0.49
CA ALA A 23 6.40 -5.67 -0.45
C ALA A 23 4.99 -5.21 -0.81
N LEU A 24 4.88 -3.99 -1.32
CA LEU A 24 3.66 -3.45 -1.91
C LEU A 24 3.98 -3.07 -3.36
N PRO A 25 3.20 -3.54 -4.35
CA PRO A 25 3.40 -3.12 -5.72
C PRO A 25 3.31 -1.60 -5.84
N VAL A 26 4.18 -1.01 -6.66
CA VAL A 26 4.12 0.43 -6.97
C VAL A 26 2.75 0.76 -7.53
N GLY A 27 2.11 1.78 -6.96
CA GLY A 27 0.81 2.27 -7.38
C GLY A 27 -0.39 1.42 -6.98
N VAL A 28 -0.24 0.44 -6.08
CA VAL A 28 -1.35 -0.40 -5.60
C VAL A 28 -2.48 0.39 -4.91
N PHE A 29 -2.22 1.65 -4.53
CA PHE A 29 -3.19 2.55 -3.90
C PHE A 29 -3.55 3.77 -4.74
N ASP A 30 -3.05 3.91 -5.98
CA ASP A 30 -3.15 5.14 -6.77
C ASP A 30 -4.60 5.58 -7.05
N ARG A 31 -5.54 4.62 -7.09
CA ARG A 31 -6.96 4.91 -7.33
C ARG A 31 -7.76 5.23 -6.07
N LEU A 32 -7.15 5.12 -4.89
CA LEU A 32 -7.79 5.38 -3.61
C LEU A 32 -7.75 6.88 -3.27
N GLY A 33 -8.37 7.71 -4.12
CA GLY A 33 -8.29 9.17 -4.05
C GLY A 33 -8.86 9.78 -2.75
N ASN A 34 -9.78 9.07 -2.08
CA ASN A 34 -10.38 9.51 -0.81
C ASN A 34 -9.69 8.92 0.43
N LEU A 35 -8.58 8.18 0.26
CA LEU A 35 -7.90 7.50 1.35
C LEU A 35 -7.14 8.48 2.24
N GLN A 36 -7.44 8.43 3.53
CA GLN A 36 -6.87 9.32 4.55
C GLN A 36 -5.92 8.58 5.48
N GLN A 37 -6.14 7.28 5.68
CA GLN A 37 -5.32 6.48 6.59
C GLN A 37 -5.05 5.09 6.02
N ILE A 38 -3.78 4.69 6.07
CA ILE A 38 -3.35 3.31 5.81
C ILE A 38 -2.60 2.81 7.05
N ASN A 39 -3.04 1.70 7.62
CA ASN A 39 -2.29 1.01 8.66
C ASN A 39 -1.58 -0.22 8.08
N LEU A 40 -0.25 -0.17 8.04
CA LEU A 40 0.62 -1.26 7.58
C LEU A 40 1.50 -1.82 8.71
N SER A 41 1.25 -1.42 9.97
CA SER A 41 2.05 -1.86 11.11
C SER A 41 2.06 -3.40 11.24
N ASN A 42 3.09 -3.95 11.89
CA ASN A 42 3.25 -5.38 12.09
C ASN A 42 3.21 -6.21 10.77
N ASN A 43 3.79 -5.67 9.70
CA ASN A 43 4.11 -6.40 8.48
C ASN A 43 5.63 -6.62 8.35
N GLN A 44 6.06 -7.27 7.28
CA GLN A 44 7.47 -7.57 6.99
C GLN A 44 7.97 -6.72 5.81
N LEU A 45 7.39 -5.53 5.64
CA LEU A 45 7.69 -4.64 4.53
C LEU A 45 9.18 -4.28 4.57
N LYS A 46 9.90 -4.75 3.56
CA LYS A 46 11.28 -4.34 3.36
C LYS A 46 11.23 -2.96 2.74
N SER A 47 11.98 -2.02 3.30
CA SER A 47 12.33 -0.83 2.55
C SER A 47 13.15 -1.33 1.37
N ASP A 48 12.60 -1.32 0.16
CA ASP A 48 13.44 -1.38 -1.03
C ASP A 48 14.50 -0.28 -0.86
N PRO A 49 15.79 -0.57 -1.11
CA PRO A 49 16.87 0.40 -0.95
C PRO A 49 16.81 1.43 -2.08
N MET A 50 15.72 2.20 -2.16
CA MET A 50 15.59 3.28 -3.12
C MET A 50 16.20 4.55 -2.52
N GLY A 51 17.54 4.46 -2.43
CA GLY A 51 18.49 5.56 -2.31
C GLY A 51 19.80 5.28 -3.06
N ALA A 52 19.93 4.12 -3.74
CA ALA A 52 21.05 3.79 -4.62
C ALA A 52 20.59 3.75 -6.08
N THR A 53 20.13 4.87 -6.59
CA THR A 53 20.20 5.14 -8.04
C THR A 53 21.48 5.93 -8.27
N ASP A 54 22.52 5.24 -8.73
CA ASP A 54 23.40 5.82 -9.77
C ASP A 54 22.63 5.90 -11.10
#